data_AF-A0A7S0L1Y9-F1
#
_entry.id   AF-A0A7S0L1Y9-F1
#
_cell.length_a   1.000
_cell.length_b   1.000
_cell.length_c   1.000
_cell.angle_alpha   90.00
_cell.angle_beta   90.00
_cell.angle_gamma   90.00
#
_symmetry.space_group_name_H-M   'P 1'
#
loop_
_entity.id
_entity.type
_entity.pdbx_description
1 polymer ?
#
loop_
_entity_poly.entity_id
_entity_poly.type
_entity_poly.pdbx_seq_one_letter_code
_entity_poly.pdbx_strand_id
1 'polypeptide(L)'
;SDAGHRIVGYFSKEKVSIENNNIACILVLPQHQRKGYGKLLIDLAYQISIREGKVGSPEKPLSDLGQLSFRSYWTQVLLHALRVHRGNLSVNQLSVMTAITTEDIISTLQSLNLIKYWKGQHVISVSPKIVDEHLRANSHASLRCDPSRLSWTPPPPPLAPA
;
A
#
# COMPACT_ATOMS: atom_id res chain seq x y z
N SER A 1 5.92 -9.99 -33.83
CA SER A 1 4.46 -10.22 -33.84
C SER A 1 3.81 -9.22 -32.91
N ASP A 2 2.82 -8.52 -33.45
CA ASP A 2 2.01 -7.47 -32.85
C ASP A 2 1.08 -8.05 -31.76
N ALA A 3 1.65 -8.43 -30.61
CA ALA A 3 0.84 -8.94 -29.52
C ALA A 3 0.13 -7.75 -28.86
N GLY A 4 -1.17 -7.60 -29.11
CA GLY A 4 -2.02 -6.62 -28.43
C GLY A 4 -2.08 -6.79 -26.91
N HIS A 5 -3.00 -6.11 -26.23
CA HIS A 5 -3.11 -6.14 -24.77
C HIS A 5 -3.43 -7.55 -24.24
N ARG A 6 -2.67 -8.00 -23.23
CA ARG A 6 -2.87 -9.29 -22.57
C ARG A 6 -3.15 -9.07 -21.10
N ILE A 7 -4.26 -9.63 -20.62
CA ILE A 7 -4.59 -9.61 -19.20
C ILE A 7 -3.55 -10.41 -18.40
N VAL A 8 -3.07 -9.81 -17.31
CA VAL A 8 -2.10 -10.45 -16.38
C VAL A 8 -2.68 -10.63 -14.98
N GLY A 9 -3.73 -9.88 -14.63
CA GLY A 9 -4.38 -9.89 -13.33
C GLY A 9 -5.36 -8.73 -13.18
N TYR A 10 -6.05 -8.67 -12.05
CA TYR A 10 -6.98 -7.60 -11.69
C TYR A 10 -7.08 -7.46 -10.17
N PHE A 11 -7.67 -6.35 -9.72
CA PHE A 11 -8.29 -6.25 -8.40
C PHE A 11 -9.72 -5.71 -8.53
N SER A 12 -10.58 -6.03 -7.58
CA SER A 12 -11.92 -5.45 -7.46
C SER A 12 -11.97 -4.50 -6.27
N LYS A 13 -12.86 -3.51 -6.34
CA LYS A 13 -13.11 -2.51 -5.30
C LYS A 13 -14.61 -2.22 -5.25
N GLU A 14 -15.19 -2.20 -4.04
CA GLU A 14 -16.58 -1.81 -3.87
C GLU A 14 -16.76 -0.32 -4.22
N LYS A 15 -17.88 0.02 -4.85
CA LYS A 15 -18.21 1.43 -5.14
C LYS A 15 -18.41 2.23 -3.84
N VAL A 16 -19.01 1.57 -2.84
CA VAL A 16 -19.23 2.08 -1.50
C VAL A 16 -18.81 0.97 -0.55
N SER A 17 -17.70 1.16 0.17
CA SER A 17 -17.22 0.21 1.18
C SER A 17 -17.41 0.82 2.56
N ILE A 18 -18.18 0.16 3.43
CA ILE A 18 -18.44 0.63 4.80
C ILE A 18 -17.14 0.60 5.63
N GLU A 19 -16.28 -0.39 5.36
CA GLU A 19 -15.01 -0.60 6.05
C GLU A 19 -13.84 0.16 5.42
N ASN A 20 -14.10 0.94 4.35
CA ASN A 20 -13.06 1.58 3.53
C ASN A 20 -12.05 0.59 2.94
N ASN A 21 -12.51 -0.61 2.55
CA ASN A 21 -11.66 -1.56 1.85
C ASN A 21 -11.31 -1.00 0.46
N ASN A 22 -10.01 -0.83 0.18
CA ASN A 22 -9.55 -0.33 -1.12
C ASN A 22 -9.34 -1.45 -2.16
N ILE A 23 -9.31 -2.69 -1.69
CA ILE A 23 -9.24 -3.92 -2.48
C ILE A 23 -10.19 -4.94 -1.84
N ALA A 24 -11.15 -5.46 -2.61
CA ALA A 24 -12.02 -6.57 -2.21
C ALA A 24 -11.40 -7.92 -2.62
N CYS A 25 -11.07 -8.07 -3.91
CA CYS A 25 -10.35 -9.23 -4.43
C CYS A 25 -9.13 -8.78 -5.23
N ILE A 26 -8.07 -9.57 -5.22
CA ILE A 26 -6.89 -9.37 -6.07
C ILE A 26 -6.43 -10.71 -6.63
N LEU A 27 -6.14 -10.75 -7.93
CA LEU A 27 -5.68 -11.94 -8.62
C LEU A 27 -4.58 -11.58 -9.62
N VAL A 28 -3.49 -12.34 -9.58
CA VAL A 28 -2.54 -12.44 -10.69
C VAL A 28 -2.71 -13.82 -11.30
N LEU A 29 -2.93 -13.87 -12.62
CA LEU A 29 -3.11 -15.13 -13.33
C LEU A 29 -1.89 -16.04 -13.12
N PRO A 30 -2.07 -17.36 -12.90
CA PRO A 30 -0.98 -18.27 -12.53
C PRO A 30 0.28 -18.16 -13.40
N GLN A 31 0.14 -18.08 -14.73
CA GLN A 31 1.24 -17.95 -15.69
C GLN A 31 2.01 -16.61 -15.62
N HIS A 32 1.48 -15.64 -14.88
CA HIS A 32 2.04 -14.31 -14.68
C HIS A 32 2.50 -14.06 -13.23
N GLN A 33 2.37 -15.03 -12.32
CA GLN A 33 2.82 -14.88 -10.94
C GLN A 33 4.35 -14.73 -10.82
N ARG A 34 4.80 -14.16 -9.70
CA ARG A 34 6.22 -13.90 -9.38
C ARG A 34 6.97 -12.97 -10.36
N LYS A 35 6.24 -12.23 -11.21
CA LYS A 35 6.79 -11.23 -12.15
C LYS A 35 6.61 -9.77 -11.69
N GLY A 36 6.20 -9.56 -10.44
CA GLY A 36 5.96 -8.22 -9.86
C GLY A 36 4.56 -7.65 -10.07
N TYR A 37 3.69 -8.27 -10.87
CA TYR A 37 2.34 -7.75 -11.17
C TYR A 37 1.43 -7.63 -9.95
N GLY A 38 1.54 -8.53 -8.96
CA GLY A 38 0.72 -8.42 -7.74
C GLY A 38 1.01 -7.14 -6.97
N LYS A 39 2.29 -6.79 -6.84
CA LYS A 39 2.72 -5.56 -6.19
C LYS A 39 2.35 -4.31 -6.99
N LEU A 40 2.36 -4.40 -8.33
CA LEU A 40 1.86 -3.33 -9.20
C LEU A 40 0.36 -3.08 -9.00
N LEU A 41 -0.45 -4.14 -8.92
CA LEU A 41 -1.90 -4.03 -8.67
C LEU A 41 -2.19 -3.42 -7.29
N ILE A 42 -1.44 -3.82 -6.25
CA ILE A 42 -1.54 -3.22 -4.92
C ILE A 42 -1.17 -1.73 -4.97
N ASP A 43 -0.05 -1.39 -5.61
CA ASP A 43 0.42 0.00 -5.75
C ASP A 43 -0.62 0.86 -6.48
N LEU A 44 -1.22 0.36 -7.56
CA LEU A 44 -2.29 1.04 -8.29
C LEU A 44 -3.51 1.33 -7.40
N ALA A 45 -3.94 0.36 -6.59
CA ALA A 45 -5.08 0.56 -5.69
C ALA A 45 -4.81 1.66 -4.65
N TYR A 46 -3.60 1.71 -4.09
CA TYR A 46 -3.20 2.77 -3.17
C TYR A 46 -3.05 4.13 -3.88
N GLN A 47 -2.56 4.19 -5.13
CA GLN A 47 -2.56 5.43 -5.91
C GLN A 47 -3.99 5.97 -6.14
N ILE A 48 -4.96 5.08 -6.33
CA ILE A 48 -6.38 5.45 -6.39
C ILE A 48 -6.86 6.00 -5.03
N SER A 49 -6.57 5.31 -3.92
CA SER A 49 -6.93 5.78 -2.57
C SER A 49 -6.35 7.16 -2.24
N ILE A 50 -5.07 7.40 -2.59
CA ILE A 50 -4.40 8.70 -2.41
C ILE A 50 -5.16 9.81 -3.15
N ARG A 51 -5.62 9.54 -4.38
CA ARG A 51 -6.39 10.52 -5.17
C ARG A 51 -7.81 10.74 -4.69
N GLU A 52 -8.40 9.75 -4.06
CA GLU A 52 -9.68 9.89 -3.37
C GLU A 52 -9.53 10.65 -2.04
N GLY A 53 -8.30 10.87 -1.55
CA GLY A 53 -8.06 11.42 -0.23
C GLY A 53 -8.51 10.47 0.90
N LYS A 54 -8.51 9.16 0.64
CA LYS A 54 -8.98 8.13 1.57
C LYS A 54 -7.85 7.22 2.00
N VAL A 55 -7.94 6.71 3.23
CA VAL A 55 -7.12 5.61 3.70
C VAL A 55 -7.84 4.29 3.45
N GLY A 56 -7.12 3.20 3.27
CA GLY A 56 -7.72 1.89 3.04
C GLY A 56 -6.80 0.71 3.33
N SER A 57 -7.43 -0.44 3.54
CA SER A 57 -6.82 -1.76 3.75
C SER A 57 -7.47 -2.74 2.75
N PRO A 58 -6.83 -3.87 2.42
CA PRO A 58 -7.54 -4.94 1.75
C PRO A 58 -8.59 -5.59 2.64
N GLU A 59 -9.65 -6.13 2.02
CA GLU A 59 -10.64 -6.97 2.67
C GLU A 59 -9.99 -8.21 3.30
N LYS A 60 -10.45 -8.58 4.49
CA LYS A 60 -9.95 -9.71 5.29
C LYS A 60 -10.98 -10.87 5.24
N PRO A 61 -10.55 -12.14 5.28
CA PRO A 61 -9.17 -12.62 5.40
C PRO A 61 -8.41 -12.61 4.06
N LEU A 62 -7.11 -12.32 4.14
CA LEU A 62 -6.18 -12.43 3.00
C LEU A 62 -5.63 -13.86 2.86
N SER A 63 -5.41 -14.29 1.61
CA SER A 63 -4.62 -15.50 1.31
C SER A 63 -3.16 -15.34 1.74
N ASP A 64 -2.44 -16.45 1.99
CA ASP A 64 -1.03 -16.43 2.41
C ASP A 64 -0.14 -15.62 1.44
N LEU A 65 -0.33 -15.83 0.14
CA LEU A 65 0.39 -15.08 -0.89
C LEU A 65 -0.01 -13.59 -0.90
N GLY A 66 -1.29 -13.30 -0.63
CA GLY A 66 -1.78 -11.93 -0.46
C GLY A 66 -1.10 -11.24 0.72
N GLN A 67 -1.10 -11.87 1.90
CA GLN A 67 -0.47 -11.34 3.11
C GLN A 67 1.01 -11.01 2.89
N LEU A 68 1.77 -11.92 2.27
CA LEU A 68 3.18 -11.68 1.95
C LEU A 68 3.35 -10.49 0.99
N SER A 69 2.48 -10.37 -0.01
CA SER A 69 2.53 -9.30 -1.01
C SER A 69 2.24 -7.93 -0.39
N PHE A 70 1.20 -7.82 0.45
CA PHE A 70 0.85 -6.59 1.17
C PHE A 70 1.94 -6.18 2.16
N ARG A 71 2.46 -7.10 2.98
CA ARG A 71 3.58 -6.80 3.89
C ARG A 71 4.81 -6.30 3.14
N SER A 72 5.19 -6.97 2.04
CA SER A 72 6.32 -6.53 1.20
C SER A 72 6.07 -5.15 0.58
N TYR A 73 4.82 -4.85 0.20
CA TYR A 73 4.44 -3.55 -0.32
C TYR A 73 4.54 -2.45 0.74
N TRP A 74 3.88 -2.62 1.89
CA TRP A 74 3.86 -1.65 2.98
C TRP A 74 5.26 -1.37 3.52
N THR A 75 6.07 -2.41 3.76
CA THR A 75 7.47 -2.25 4.19
C THR A 75 8.23 -1.32 3.25
N GLN A 76 8.11 -1.55 1.94
CA GLN A 76 8.81 -0.73 0.94
C GLN A 76 8.32 0.72 0.89
N VAL A 77 7.01 0.94 0.98
CA VAL A 77 6.43 2.29 0.99
C VAL A 77 6.83 3.06 2.25
N LEU A 78 6.71 2.43 3.42
CA LEU A 78 6.99 3.07 4.71
C LEU A 78 8.48 3.36 4.91
N LEU A 79 9.37 2.44 4.54
CA LEU A 79 10.81 2.69 4.59
C LEU A 79 11.23 3.81 3.64
N HIS A 80 10.64 3.88 2.45
CA HIS A 80 10.92 4.99 1.52
C HIS A 80 10.42 6.32 2.09
N ALA A 81 9.21 6.37 2.65
CA ALA A 81 8.68 7.56 3.29
C ALA A 81 9.58 8.04 4.44
N LEU A 82 10.00 7.13 5.32
CA LEU A 82 10.91 7.41 6.43
C LEU A 82 12.30 7.87 5.97
N ARG A 83 12.79 7.37 4.84
CA ARG A 83 14.09 7.78 4.28
C ARG A 83 14.06 9.19 3.69
N VAL A 84 13.00 9.53 2.97
CA VAL A 84 12.88 10.83 2.27
C VAL A 84 12.61 11.97 3.27
N HIS A 85 11.83 11.70 4.32
CA HIS A 85 11.44 12.73 5.28
C HIS A 85 12.49 12.83 6.40
N ARG A 86 13.28 13.89 6.38
CA ARG A 86 14.23 14.21 7.44
C ARG A 86 13.49 14.83 8.63
N GLY A 87 12.90 14.00 9.48
CA GLY A 87 12.21 14.45 10.69
C GLY A 87 11.38 13.35 11.35
N ASN A 88 10.80 13.69 12.50
CA ASN A 88 9.90 12.77 13.20
C ASN A 88 8.56 12.72 12.47
N LEU A 89 8.28 11.59 11.82
CA LEU A 89 6.95 11.29 11.28
C LEU A 89 6.11 10.57 12.32
N SER A 90 4.86 11.01 12.46
CA SER A 90 3.83 10.26 13.20
C SER A 90 3.19 9.19 12.31
N VAL A 91 2.55 8.20 12.95
CA VAL A 91 1.75 7.18 12.27
C VAL A 91 0.64 7.82 11.41
N ASN A 92 0.00 8.87 11.92
CA ASN A 92 -1.06 9.58 11.18
C ASN A 92 -0.53 10.30 9.92
N GLN A 93 0.66 10.92 9.99
CA GLN A 93 1.28 11.53 8.82
C GLN A 93 1.61 10.48 7.76
N LEU A 94 2.18 9.34 8.15
CA LEU A 94 2.41 8.22 7.23
C LEU A 94 1.10 7.73 6.60
N SER A 95 0.02 7.65 7.38
CA SER A 95 -1.29 7.22 6.88
C SER A 95 -1.85 8.16 5.82
N VAL A 96 -1.82 9.47 6.08
CA VAL A 96 -2.27 10.50 5.11
C VAL A 96 -1.44 10.46 3.83
N MET A 97 -0.11 10.31 3.95
CA MET A 97 0.79 10.34 2.79
C MET A 97 0.70 9.09 1.91
N THR A 98 0.42 7.94 2.52
CA THR A 98 0.51 6.63 1.85
C THR A 98 -0.85 5.99 1.59
N ALA A 99 -1.93 6.56 2.12
CA ALA A 99 -3.27 5.99 2.19
C ALA A 99 -3.36 4.63 2.92
N ILE A 100 -2.30 4.19 3.61
CA ILE A 100 -2.30 2.96 4.41
C ILE A 100 -2.97 3.25 5.75
N THR A 101 -3.78 2.32 6.26
CA THR A 101 -4.40 2.47 7.57
C THR A 101 -3.35 2.55 8.68
N THR A 102 -3.71 3.19 9.81
CA THR A 102 -2.81 3.28 10.96
C THR A 102 -2.49 1.90 11.55
N GLU A 103 -3.45 0.96 11.53
CA GLU A 103 -3.28 -0.42 11.97
C GLU A 103 -2.20 -1.14 11.14
N ASP A 104 -2.29 -1.07 9.81
CA ASP A 104 -1.33 -1.70 8.91
C ASP A 104 0.07 -1.07 9.04
N ILE A 105 0.15 0.26 9.26
CA ILE A 105 1.42 0.95 9.53
C ILE A 105 2.03 0.48 10.83
N ILE A 106 1.26 0.45 11.91
CA ILE A 106 1.74 0.02 13.23
C ILE A 106 2.23 -1.42 13.16
N SER A 107 1.43 -2.33 12.60
CA SER A 107 1.79 -3.74 12.46
C SER A 107 3.08 -3.92 11.64
N THR A 108 3.19 -3.19 10.52
CA THR A 108 4.39 -3.26 9.66
C THR A 108 5.63 -2.74 10.38
N LEU A 109 5.56 -1.56 11.00
CA LEU A 109 6.71 -0.97 11.70
C LEU A 109 7.09 -1.75 12.96
N GLN A 110 6.12 -2.40 13.63
CA GLN A 110 6.39 -3.34 14.73
C GLN A 110 7.18 -4.54 14.24
N SER A 111 6.81 -5.13 13.09
CA SER A 111 7.53 -6.27 12.52
C SER A 111 8.99 -5.94 12.13
N LEU A 112 9.27 -4.66 11.89
CA LEU A 112 10.60 -4.12 11.59
C LEU A 112 11.34 -3.59 12.83
N ASN A 113 10.74 -3.63 14.03
CA ASN A 113 11.26 -3.03 15.26
C ASN A 113 11.54 -1.51 15.15
N LEU A 114 10.76 -0.79 14.33
CA LEU A 114 10.96 0.65 14.07
C LEU A 114 10.01 1.57 14.87
N ILE A 115 9.10 0.98 15.63
CA ILE A 115 8.10 1.70 16.43
C ILE A 115 8.03 1.11 17.83
N LYS A 116 7.84 1.98 18.84
CA LYS A 116 7.69 1.58 20.24
C LYS A 116 6.39 2.14 20.79
N TYR A 117 5.83 1.48 21.80
CA TYR A 117 4.69 1.99 22.55
C TYR A 117 5.21 2.63 23.85
N TRP A 118 4.90 3.90 24.07
CA TRP A 118 5.36 4.66 25.22
C TRP A 118 4.26 5.59 25.73
N LYS A 119 3.92 5.48 27.02
CA LYS A 119 2.89 6.31 27.70
C LYS A 119 1.56 6.42 26.93
N GLY A 120 1.08 5.31 26.38
CA GLY A 120 -0.19 5.30 25.64
C GLY A 120 -0.07 5.70 24.16
N GLN A 121 1.13 5.97 23.65
CA GLN A 121 1.35 6.44 22.28
C GLN A 121 2.36 5.59 21.52
N HIS A 122 2.12 5.42 20.22
CA HIS A 122 3.09 4.85 19.30
C HIS A 122 4.10 5.90 18.85
N VAL A 123 5.38 5.66 19.11
CA VAL A 123 6.48 6.56 18.78
C VAL A 123 7.40 5.88 17.77
N ILE A 124 7.52 6.49 16.59
CA ILE A 124 8.48 6.12 15.57
C ILE A 124 9.78 6.86 15.88
N SER A 125 10.83 6.12 16.20
CA SER A 125 12.14 6.68 16.54
C SER A 125 13.21 5.81 15.91
N VAL A 126 13.55 6.10 14.66
CA VAL A 126 14.50 5.33 13.86
C VAL A 126 15.55 6.25 13.27
N SER A 127 16.82 5.82 13.27
CA SER A 127 17.90 6.56 12.63
C SER A 127 17.93 6.30 11.12
N PRO A 128 18.39 7.25 10.28
CA PRO A 128 18.51 7.04 8.84
C PRO A 128 19.30 5.78 8.48
N LYS A 129 20.35 5.46 9.25
CA LYS A 129 21.17 4.25 9.08
C LYS A 129 20.34 2.96 9.17
N ILE A 130 19.47 2.86 10.18
CA ILE A 130 18.61 1.68 10.36
C ILE A 130 17.61 1.56 9.21
N VAL A 131 17.04 2.68 8.75
CA VAL A 131 16.15 2.68 7.57
C VAL A 131 16.88 2.18 6.32
N ASP A 132 18.11 2.65 6.08
CA ASP A 132 18.92 2.22 4.93
C ASP A 132 19.36 0.75 5.03
N GLU A 133 19.57 0.21 6.23
CA GLU A 133 19.81 -1.22 6.46
C GLU A 133 18.57 -2.06 6.08
N HIS A 134 17.38 -1.65 6.55
CA HIS A 134 16.13 -2.32 6.15
C HIS A 134 15.85 -2.21 4.65
N LEU A 135 16.12 -1.07 4.03
CA LEU A 135 15.93 -0.90 2.58
C LEU A 135 16.82 -1.83 1.78
N ARG A 136 18.09 -2.00 2.18
CA ARG A 136 19.01 -2.96 1.56
C ARG A 136 18.50 -4.40 1.74
N ALA A 137 18.13 -4.77 2.97
CA ALA A 137 17.64 -6.11 3.29
C ALA A 137 16.32 -6.48 2.58
N ASN A 138 15.48 -5.48 2.28
CA ASN A 138 14.18 -5.68 1.63
C ASN A 138 14.20 -5.29 0.16
N SER A 139 15.38 -5.05 -0.43
CA SER A 139 15.50 -4.59 -1.81
C SER A 139 15.12 -5.71 -2.78
N HIS A 140 13.99 -5.53 -3.46
CA HIS A 140 13.53 -6.43 -4.51
C HIS A 140 13.03 -5.60 -5.68
N ALA A 141 13.40 -6.02 -6.90
CA ALA A 141 12.86 -5.43 -8.12
C ALA A 141 11.32 -5.51 -8.07
N SER A 142 10.67 -4.36 -8.11
CA SER A 142 9.22 -4.25 -8.05
C SER A 142 8.76 -3.30 -9.13
N LEU A 143 7.75 -3.74 -9.87
CA LEU A 143 6.97 -2.84 -10.70
C LEU A 143 6.21 -1.87 -9.77
N ARG A 144 6.16 -0.60 -10.17
CA ARG A 144 5.47 0.50 -9.48
C ARG A 144 4.68 1.28 -10.52
N CYS A 145 3.55 1.82 -10.10
CA CYS A 145 2.79 2.79 -10.84
C CYS A 145 3.53 4.14 -10.83
N ASP A 146 3.66 4.75 -12.01
CA ASP A 146 4.00 6.15 -12.13
C ASP A 146 2.72 6.98 -11.91
N PRO A 147 2.58 7.74 -10.80
CA PRO A 147 1.37 8.48 -10.51
C PRO A 147 1.06 9.54 -11.57
N SER A 148 2.05 10.02 -12.33
CA SER A 148 1.82 11.01 -13.40
C SER A 148 1.10 10.41 -14.61
N ARG A 149 1.12 9.09 -14.77
CA ARG A 149 0.52 8.37 -15.91
C ARG A 149 -0.88 7.83 -15.64
N LEU A 150 -1.35 7.88 -14.38
CA LEU A 150 -2.71 7.46 -14.07
C LEU A 150 -3.67 8.60 -14.45
N SER A 151 -4.38 8.46 -15.57
CA SER A 151 -5.44 9.41 -15.96
C SER A 151 -6.77 8.92 -15.40
N TRP A 152 -7.10 9.35 -14.18
CA TRP A 152 -8.30 8.92 -13.46
C TRP A 152 -8.69 9.95 -12.40
N THR A 153 -10.00 10.20 -12.28
CA THR A 153 -10.61 11.06 -11.26
C THR A 153 -11.67 10.27 -10.48
N PRO A 154 -11.84 10.51 -9.17
CA PRO A 154 -12.89 9.88 -8.39
C PRO A 154 -14.28 10.06 -9.00
N PRO A 155 -15.13 9.03 -9.00
CA PRO A 155 -16.52 9.18 -9.41
C PRO A 155 -17.25 10.12 -8.44
N PRO A 156 -18.29 10.85 -8.91
CA PRO A 156 -19.10 11.67 -8.02
C PRO A 156 -19.75 10.79 -6.93
N PRO A 157 -20.03 11.37 -5.75
CA PRO A 157 -20.78 10.67 -4.71
C PRO A 157 -22.10 10.13 -5.26
N PRO A 158 -22.60 8.98 -4.76
CA PRO A 158 -23.95 8.55 -5.08
C PRO A 158 -24.92 9.69 -4.77
N LEU A 159 -25.85 9.98 -5.68
CA LEU A 159 -26.94 10.92 -5.40
C LEU A 159 -27.66 10.45 -4.13
N ALA A 160 -27.86 11.36 -3.18
CA ALA A 160 -28.66 11.04 -1.99
C ALA A 160 -30.04 10.55 -2.46
N PRO A 161 -30.61 9.49 -1.85
CA PRO A 161 -31.99 9.12 -2.15
C PRO A 161 -32.89 10.32 -1.85
N ALA A 162 -33.81 10.59 -2.79
CA ALA A 162 -34.80 11.66 -2.68
C ALA A 162 -35.75 11.43 -1.49
#